data_AF-A0A644T768-F1
#
_entry.id   AF-A0A644T768-F1
#
_cell.length_a   1.000
_cell.length_b   1.000
_cell.length_c   1.000
_cell.angle_alpha   90.00
_cell.angle_beta   90.00
_cell.angle_gamma   90.00
#
_symmetry.space_group_name_H-M   'P 1'
#
loop_
_entity.id
_entity.type
_entity.pdbx_description
1 polymer ?
#
loop_
_entity_poly.entity_id
_entity_poly.type
_entity_poly.pdbx_seq_one_letter_code
_entity_poly.pdbx_strand_id
1 'polypeptide(L)'
;MSGKSLVKNYMTKDVISVNPNTPNSEVIRLMKNTGHDGFPVIDDNKHIVGIVTAFDLLLKEWEELVKDIMSTEVVVAQQDMSINDASRVMFRQGISRLPVVGRDGKLNGIITNTDMVRSHIERSTPTKVNYFKKTLEQLYGIKTNLKREKVSTNDLRPTQDKVYADELEGRTYELKRGLAEPAIVVKSGNRWILVDGHHRAVAARKLGCNEIDCYVINLNKDLELGMEKTADKAGIHSFDDIEIIDDAQHPLIAITESLKKKMPEKMKPGKYWTKEEDDPNN
;
A
#
# COMPACT_ATOMS: atom_id res chain seq x y z
N MET A 1 -13.83 -21.82 -1.02
CA MET A 1 -12.76 -21.38 -1.94
C MET A 1 -12.90 -19.88 -2.12
N SER A 2 -11.90 -19.10 -1.72
CA SER A 2 -11.90 -17.64 -1.93
C SER A 2 -11.79 -17.37 -3.44
N GLY A 3 -12.73 -16.63 -4.02
CA GLY A 3 -12.72 -16.28 -5.44
C GLY A 3 -11.39 -15.64 -5.84
N LYS A 4 -10.90 -15.98 -7.04
CA LYS A 4 -9.65 -15.45 -7.58
C LYS A 4 -9.83 -13.93 -7.77
N SER A 5 -9.14 -13.09 -6.99
CA SER A 5 -9.17 -11.63 -7.20
C SER A 5 -8.51 -11.29 -8.53
N LEU A 6 -9.26 -10.59 -9.38
CA LEU A 6 -8.86 -10.25 -10.74
C LEU A 6 -8.31 -8.83 -10.80
N VAL A 7 -7.37 -8.60 -11.71
CA VAL A 7 -6.74 -7.29 -11.95
C VAL A 7 -7.79 -6.19 -12.18
N LYS A 8 -8.83 -6.45 -12.97
CA LYS A 8 -9.88 -5.47 -13.27
C LYS A 8 -10.63 -4.92 -12.05
N ASN A 9 -10.59 -5.62 -10.92
CA ASN A 9 -11.28 -5.19 -9.69
C ASN A 9 -10.46 -4.17 -8.91
N TYR A 10 -9.15 -4.04 -9.19
CA TYR A 10 -8.23 -3.19 -8.42
C TYR A 10 -7.42 -2.23 -9.30
N MET A 11 -7.44 -2.38 -10.62
CA MET A 11 -6.78 -1.42 -11.51
C MET A 11 -7.42 -0.04 -11.43
N THR A 12 -6.63 1.00 -11.66
CA THR A 12 -7.13 2.34 -11.99
C THR A 12 -7.56 2.35 -13.45
N LYS A 13 -8.80 2.76 -13.74
CA LYS A 13 -9.37 2.74 -15.10
C LYS A 13 -9.07 4.01 -15.89
N ASP A 14 -9.10 5.16 -15.22
CA ASP A 14 -8.83 6.45 -15.83
C ASP A 14 -7.32 6.67 -15.89
N VAL A 15 -6.72 6.20 -16.98
CA VAL A 15 -5.27 6.25 -17.19
C VAL A 15 -4.92 7.38 -18.13
N ILE A 16 -4.07 8.29 -17.64
CA ILE A 16 -3.43 9.29 -18.50
C ILE A 16 -2.44 8.56 -19.41
N SER A 17 -2.62 8.71 -20.72
CA SER A 17 -1.80 8.09 -21.75
C SER A 17 -1.43 9.13 -22.81
N VAL A 18 -0.40 8.83 -23.59
CA VAL A 18 0.11 9.70 -24.66
C VAL A 18 0.12 8.95 -26.00
N ASN A 19 0.28 9.67 -27.10
CA ASN A 19 0.36 9.08 -28.44
C ASN A 19 1.84 9.01 -28.90
N PRO A 20 2.21 8.09 -29.81
CA PRO A 20 3.57 8.04 -30.38
C PRO A 20 4.05 9.39 -30.95
N ASN A 21 3.14 10.21 -31.49
CA ASN A 21 3.46 11.53 -32.03
C ASN A 21 3.36 12.66 -31.01
N THR A 22 3.15 12.37 -29.72
CA THR A 22 3.18 13.38 -28.67
C THR A 22 4.60 13.93 -28.53
N PRO A 23 4.80 15.26 -28.47
CA PRO A 23 6.12 15.84 -28.20
C PRO A 23 6.64 15.47 -26.81
N ASN A 24 7.94 15.25 -26.67
CA ASN A 24 8.55 14.91 -25.37
C ASN A 24 8.35 16.03 -24.31
N SER A 25 8.26 17.28 -24.74
CA SER A 25 8.02 18.46 -23.92
C SER A 25 6.63 18.42 -23.26
N GLU A 26 5.64 17.88 -23.98
CA GLU A 26 4.29 17.67 -23.49
C GLU A 26 4.28 16.56 -22.42
N VAL A 27 5.06 15.49 -22.61
CA VAL A 27 5.23 14.44 -21.59
C VAL A 27 5.82 15.01 -20.31
N ILE A 28 6.86 15.84 -20.41
CA ILE A 28 7.47 16.52 -19.24
C ILE A 28 6.44 17.41 -18.54
N ARG A 29 5.60 18.12 -19.31
CA ARG A 29 4.51 18.93 -18.75
C ARG A 29 3.49 18.06 -18.00
N LEU A 30 3.10 16.92 -18.58
CA LEU A 30 2.23 15.95 -17.92
C LEU A 30 2.84 15.43 -16.62
N MET A 31 4.14 15.07 -16.60
CA MET A 31 4.82 14.64 -15.38
C MET A 31 4.75 15.71 -14.28
N LYS A 32 5.02 16.98 -14.63
CA LYS A 32 4.95 18.11 -13.68
C LYS A 32 3.53 18.35 -13.15
N ASN A 33 2.53 18.28 -14.02
CA ASN A 33 1.15 18.60 -13.67
C ASN A 33 0.45 17.48 -12.91
N THR A 34 0.80 16.22 -13.19
CA THR A 34 0.13 15.04 -12.63
C THR A 34 0.92 14.39 -11.49
N GLY A 35 2.23 14.66 -11.39
CA GLY A 35 3.13 13.98 -10.46
C GLY A 35 3.39 12.52 -10.83
N HIS A 36 3.08 12.09 -12.06
CA HIS A 36 3.35 10.73 -12.53
C HIS A 36 4.72 10.64 -13.22
N ASP A 37 5.46 9.57 -12.94
CA ASP A 37 6.81 9.35 -13.48
C ASP A 37 6.84 8.62 -14.84
N GLY A 38 5.67 8.38 -15.44
CA GLY A 38 5.57 7.70 -16.74
C GLY A 38 4.14 7.40 -17.16
N PHE A 39 3.97 7.20 -18.46
CA PHE A 39 2.67 7.08 -19.14
C PHE A 39 2.68 5.94 -20.16
N PRO A 40 1.59 5.16 -20.25
CA PRO A 40 1.38 4.28 -21.40
C PRO A 40 1.28 5.09 -22.70
N VAL A 41 1.86 4.56 -23.76
CA VAL A 41 1.75 5.11 -25.11
C VAL A 41 0.72 4.29 -25.89
N ILE A 42 -0.30 4.94 -26.43
CA ILE A 42 -1.40 4.30 -27.16
C ILE A 42 -1.52 4.83 -28.59
N ASP A 43 -1.91 3.97 -29.52
CA ASP A 43 -2.28 4.37 -30.87
C ASP A 43 -3.66 5.05 -30.91
N ASP A 44 -4.06 5.50 -32.10
CA ASP A 44 -5.36 6.16 -32.31
C ASP A 44 -6.56 5.20 -32.07
N ASN A 45 -6.33 3.88 -32.10
CA ASN A 45 -7.31 2.84 -31.81
C ASN A 45 -7.32 2.43 -30.33
N LYS A 46 -6.53 3.08 -29.47
CA LYS A 46 -6.32 2.81 -28.03
C LYS A 46 -5.56 1.52 -27.71
N HIS A 47 -4.87 0.92 -28.68
CA HIS A 47 -3.95 -0.17 -28.40
C HIS A 47 -2.68 0.37 -27.75
N ILE A 48 -2.17 -0.36 -26.77
CA ILE A 48 -0.88 -0.03 -26.18
C ILE A 48 0.25 -0.38 -27.14
N VAL A 49 1.12 0.58 -27.41
CA VAL A 49 2.26 0.45 -28.34
C VAL A 49 3.60 0.76 -27.67
N GLY A 50 3.58 1.29 -26.45
CA GLY A 50 4.80 1.57 -25.69
C GLY A 50 4.53 2.06 -24.27
N ILE A 51 5.61 2.35 -23.55
CA ILE A 51 5.61 3.08 -22.29
C ILE A 51 6.73 4.12 -22.34
N VAL A 52 6.46 5.32 -21.80
CA VAL A 52 7.48 6.37 -21.65
C VAL A 52 7.57 6.77 -20.19
N THR A 53 8.78 6.79 -19.64
CA THR A 53 9.05 7.12 -18.23
C THR A 53 10.05 8.26 -18.12
N ALA A 54 10.16 8.85 -16.92
CA ALA A 54 11.18 9.85 -16.63
C ALA A 54 12.60 9.31 -16.89
N PHE A 55 12.81 8.00 -16.75
CA PHE A 55 14.10 7.36 -17.02
C PHE A 55 14.41 7.34 -18.52
N ASP A 56 13.41 7.09 -19.38
CA ASP A 56 13.58 7.16 -20.83
C ASP A 56 13.98 8.58 -21.28
N LEU A 57 13.36 9.61 -20.69
CA LEU A 57 13.68 11.02 -20.98
C LEU A 57 15.09 11.44 -20.52
N LEU A 58 15.65 10.77 -19.52
CA LEU A 58 16.96 11.11 -18.96
C LEU A 58 18.12 10.38 -19.64
N LEU A 59 17.88 9.15 -20.12
CA LEU A 59 18.96 8.29 -20.60
C LEU A 59 19.03 8.14 -22.12
N LYS A 60 17.95 8.45 -22.84
CA LYS A 60 17.96 8.41 -24.31
C LYS A 60 18.39 9.76 -24.87
N GLU A 61 18.81 9.74 -26.14
CA GLU A 61 19.10 10.97 -26.87
C GLU A 61 17.86 11.86 -26.92
N TRP A 62 18.08 13.16 -26.93
CA TRP A 62 16.98 14.13 -26.90
C TRP A 62 16.27 14.17 -28.25
N GLU A 63 15.21 13.37 -28.36
CA GLU A 63 14.35 13.30 -29.54
C GLU A 63 13.04 14.03 -29.31
N GLU A 64 12.49 14.62 -30.37
CA GLU A 64 11.32 15.50 -30.26
C GLU A 64 10.02 14.74 -29.93
N LEU A 65 9.90 13.47 -30.33
CA LEU A 65 8.65 12.70 -30.25
C LEU A 65 8.76 11.47 -29.35
N VAL A 66 7.64 11.11 -28.72
CA VAL A 66 7.53 9.96 -27.81
C VAL A 66 7.91 8.64 -28.47
N LYS A 67 7.55 8.41 -29.74
CA LYS A 67 7.84 7.16 -30.45
C LYS A 67 9.33 6.83 -30.51
N ASP A 68 10.18 7.86 -30.49
CA ASP A 68 11.63 7.73 -30.65
C ASP A 68 12.32 7.50 -29.28
N ILE A 69 11.63 7.76 -28.17
CA ILE A 69 12.12 7.56 -26.80
C ILE A 69 11.36 6.52 -25.99
N MET A 70 10.19 6.06 -26.43
CA MET A 70 9.41 5.07 -25.68
C MET A 70 10.10 3.71 -25.67
N SER A 71 9.76 2.90 -24.68
CA SER A 71 10.06 1.47 -24.67
C SER A 71 8.89 0.70 -25.28
N THR A 72 9.17 -0.10 -26.32
CA THR A 72 8.16 -0.84 -27.09
C THR A 72 7.91 -2.26 -26.56
N GLU A 73 8.87 -2.83 -25.82
CA GLU A 73 8.70 -4.09 -25.11
C GLU A 73 7.91 -3.89 -23.82
N VAL A 74 6.59 -3.77 -23.95
CA VAL A 74 5.70 -3.50 -22.81
C VAL A 74 5.17 -4.81 -22.24
N VAL A 75 5.52 -5.09 -20.98
CA VAL A 75 4.84 -6.13 -20.20
C VAL A 75 3.48 -5.59 -19.76
N VAL A 76 2.41 -6.30 -20.11
CA VAL A 76 1.02 -5.93 -19.79
C VAL A 76 0.32 -7.01 -18.97
N ALA A 77 -0.67 -6.60 -18.18
CA ALA A 77 -1.58 -7.53 -17.50
C ALA A 77 -2.90 -7.65 -18.28
N GLN A 78 -3.44 -8.85 -18.40
CA GLN A 78 -4.83 -9.03 -18.87
C GLN A 78 -5.80 -8.65 -17.74
N GLN A 79 -6.91 -7.99 -18.08
CA GLN A 79 -7.90 -7.56 -17.08
C GLN A 79 -8.51 -8.71 -16.26
N ASP A 80 -8.58 -9.92 -16.83
CA ASP A 80 -9.04 -11.16 -16.18
C ASP A 80 -7.90 -12.00 -15.59
N MET A 81 -6.65 -11.51 -15.63
CA MET A 81 -5.53 -12.10 -14.92
C MET A 81 -5.78 -12.01 -13.41
N SER A 82 -5.26 -12.99 -12.65
CA SER A 82 -5.30 -12.88 -11.20
C SER A 82 -4.25 -11.91 -10.68
N ILE A 83 -4.60 -11.24 -9.60
CA ILE A 83 -3.71 -10.32 -8.91
C ILE A 83 -2.41 -10.99 -8.48
N ASN A 84 -2.46 -12.22 -7.98
CA ASN A 84 -1.25 -12.95 -7.59
C ASN A 84 -0.35 -13.27 -8.80
N ASP A 85 -0.94 -13.53 -9.97
CA ASP A 85 -0.19 -13.73 -11.20
C ASP A 85 0.48 -12.41 -11.64
N ALA A 86 -0.27 -11.30 -11.62
CA ALA A 86 0.26 -9.98 -11.92
C ALA A 86 1.41 -9.58 -10.97
N SER A 87 1.27 -9.84 -9.67
CA SER A 87 2.31 -9.63 -8.66
C SER A 87 3.60 -10.38 -8.98
N ARG A 88 3.46 -11.66 -9.39
CA ARG A 88 4.61 -12.50 -9.74
C ARG A 88 5.33 -11.97 -10.97
N VAL A 89 4.57 -11.50 -11.97
CA VAL A 89 5.14 -10.85 -13.16
C VAL A 89 5.90 -9.59 -12.74
N MET A 90 5.27 -8.69 -11.98
CA MET A 90 5.90 -7.46 -11.48
C MET A 90 7.20 -7.75 -10.74
N PHE A 91 7.18 -8.69 -9.79
CA PHE A 91 8.34 -9.07 -8.99
C PHE A 91 9.48 -9.65 -9.85
N ARG A 92 9.18 -10.60 -10.74
CA ARG A 92 10.20 -11.24 -11.58
C ARG A 92 10.83 -10.29 -12.59
N GLN A 93 10.07 -9.31 -13.08
CA GLN A 93 10.53 -8.35 -14.07
C GLN A 93 11.10 -7.07 -13.44
N GLY A 94 11.05 -6.92 -12.11
CA GLY A 94 11.53 -5.72 -11.42
C GLY A 94 10.72 -4.45 -11.73
N ILE A 95 9.46 -4.60 -12.15
CA ILE A 95 8.59 -3.49 -12.55
C ILE A 95 7.54 -3.19 -11.47
N SER A 96 7.24 -1.91 -11.27
CA SER A 96 6.36 -1.44 -10.19
C SER A 96 4.90 -1.25 -10.60
N ARG A 97 4.62 -1.28 -11.90
CA ARG A 97 3.30 -1.07 -12.49
C ARG A 97 3.17 -1.81 -13.82
N LEU A 98 1.95 -2.18 -14.17
CA LEU A 98 1.58 -2.83 -15.42
C LEU A 98 0.41 -2.09 -16.05
N PRO A 99 0.50 -1.68 -17.33
CA PRO A 99 -0.69 -1.38 -18.11
C PRO A 99 -1.59 -2.62 -18.15
N VAL A 100 -2.89 -2.40 -18.02
CA VAL A 100 -3.90 -3.46 -18.07
C VAL A 100 -4.65 -3.36 -19.37
N VAL A 101 -4.70 -4.47 -20.11
CA VAL A 101 -5.34 -4.53 -21.42
C VAL A 101 -6.56 -5.44 -21.43
N GLY A 102 -7.48 -5.15 -22.34
CA GLY A 102 -8.55 -6.04 -22.75
C GLY A 102 -8.07 -7.16 -23.67
N ARG A 103 -8.97 -8.07 -24.03
CA ARG A 103 -8.70 -9.14 -25.01
C ARG A 103 -8.46 -8.61 -26.42
N ASP A 104 -8.96 -7.41 -26.70
CA ASP A 104 -8.74 -6.66 -27.94
C ASP A 104 -7.41 -5.89 -27.95
N GLY A 105 -6.60 -5.99 -26.89
CA GLY A 105 -5.31 -5.30 -26.79
C GLY A 105 -5.43 -3.81 -26.42
N LYS A 106 -6.63 -3.31 -26.16
CA LYS A 106 -6.84 -1.91 -25.77
C LYS A 106 -6.50 -1.69 -24.30
N LEU A 107 -5.99 -0.50 -24.00
CA LEU A 107 -5.70 -0.08 -22.63
C LEU A 107 -7.01 0.09 -21.84
N ASN A 108 -7.20 -0.73 -20.82
CA ASN A 108 -8.36 -0.71 -19.92
C ASN A 108 -8.04 -0.11 -18.55
N GLY A 109 -6.76 -0.04 -18.18
CA GLY A 109 -6.36 0.48 -16.88
C GLY A 109 -4.85 0.38 -16.62
N ILE A 110 -4.46 0.67 -15.39
CA ILE A 110 -3.11 0.46 -14.86
C ILE A 110 -3.21 -0.16 -13.47
N ILE A 111 -2.34 -1.12 -13.17
CA ILE A 111 -2.24 -1.74 -11.85
C ILE A 111 -0.82 -1.57 -11.31
N THR A 112 -0.71 -1.26 -10.03
CA THR A 112 0.56 -0.93 -9.35
C THR A 112 0.84 -1.85 -8.15
N ASN A 113 2.07 -1.81 -7.62
CA ASN A 113 2.38 -2.46 -6.34
C ASN A 113 1.48 -1.99 -5.19
N THR A 114 1.02 -0.74 -5.20
CA THR A 114 0.08 -0.24 -4.19
C THR A 114 -1.27 -0.94 -4.30
N ASP A 115 -1.76 -1.17 -5.52
CA ASP A 115 -3.00 -1.94 -5.75
C ASP A 115 -2.85 -3.39 -5.31
N MET A 116 -1.65 -3.97 -5.50
CA MET A 116 -1.32 -5.30 -5.00
C MET A 116 -1.39 -5.37 -3.48
N VAL A 117 -0.80 -4.40 -2.78
CA VAL A 117 -0.87 -4.29 -1.32
C VAL A 117 -2.32 -4.11 -0.86
N ARG A 118 -3.07 -3.17 -1.47
CA ARG A 118 -4.50 -2.96 -1.20
C ARG A 118 -5.30 -4.25 -1.38
N SER A 119 -5.02 -5.02 -2.43
CA SER A 119 -5.72 -6.28 -2.68
C SER A 119 -5.41 -7.35 -1.65
N HIS A 120 -4.17 -7.40 -1.14
CA HIS A 120 -3.82 -8.32 -0.07
C HIS A 120 -4.55 -7.92 1.22
N ILE A 121 -4.60 -6.62 1.46
CA ILE A 121 -5.29 -5.97 2.55
C ILE A 121 -6.77 -6.38 2.55
N GLU A 122 -7.49 -6.10 1.46
CA GLU A 122 -8.93 -6.38 1.33
C GLU A 122 -9.29 -7.88 1.38
N ARG A 123 -8.36 -8.78 1.05
CA ARG A 123 -8.60 -10.23 1.02
C ARG A 123 -8.27 -10.94 2.33
N SER A 124 -7.28 -10.45 3.06
CA SER A 124 -6.76 -11.15 4.24
C SER A 124 -7.73 -10.99 5.42
N THR A 125 -8.34 -9.82 5.60
CA THR A 125 -9.23 -9.53 6.73
C THR A 125 -10.52 -10.37 6.72
N PRO A 126 -11.32 -10.44 5.64
CA PRO A 126 -12.61 -11.15 5.68
C PRO A 126 -12.48 -12.67 5.88
N THR A 127 -11.39 -13.27 5.39
CA THR A 127 -11.13 -14.70 5.58
C THR A 127 -10.71 -14.98 7.03
N LYS A 128 -9.79 -14.17 7.58
CA LYS A 128 -9.36 -14.24 8.99
C LYS A 128 -10.54 -14.04 9.94
N VAL A 129 -11.38 -13.03 9.69
CA VAL A 129 -12.58 -12.72 10.49
C VAL A 129 -13.55 -13.90 10.48
N ASN A 130 -13.87 -14.47 9.32
CA ASN A 130 -14.79 -15.61 9.24
C ASN A 130 -14.23 -16.87 9.89
N TYR A 131 -12.94 -17.14 9.74
CA TYR A 131 -12.28 -18.23 10.44
C TYR A 131 -12.38 -18.04 11.95
N PHE A 132 -11.97 -16.87 12.44
CA PHE A 132 -12.00 -16.54 13.85
C PHE A 132 -13.41 -16.57 14.46
N LYS A 133 -14.40 -16.02 13.74
CA LYS A 133 -15.83 -16.15 14.07
C LYS A 133 -16.23 -17.62 14.29
N LYS A 134 -15.92 -18.49 13.32
CA LYS A 134 -16.26 -19.92 13.41
C LYS A 134 -15.55 -20.60 14.58
N THR A 135 -14.30 -20.25 14.83
CA THR A 135 -13.54 -20.77 15.98
C THR A 135 -14.21 -20.37 17.30
N LEU A 136 -14.65 -19.12 17.46
CA LEU A 136 -15.39 -18.68 18.65
C LEU A 136 -16.71 -19.43 18.82
N GLU A 137 -17.47 -19.62 17.74
CA GLU A 137 -18.73 -20.39 17.76
C GLU A 137 -18.51 -21.83 18.22
N GLN A 138 -17.44 -22.47 17.75
CA GLN A 138 -17.07 -23.84 18.12
C GLN A 138 -16.56 -23.95 19.56
N LEU A 139 -15.65 -23.07 19.98
CA LEU A 139 -15.04 -23.11 21.31
C LEU A 139 -16.05 -22.85 22.42
N TYR A 140 -16.99 -21.93 22.21
CA TYR A 140 -17.93 -21.50 23.24
C TYR A 140 -19.35 -22.04 23.05
N GLY A 141 -19.62 -22.80 21.98
CA GLY A 141 -20.96 -23.34 21.70
C GLY A 141 -22.01 -22.25 21.53
N ILE A 142 -21.66 -21.15 20.85
CA ILE A 142 -22.52 -19.96 20.69
C ILE A 142 -22.81 -19.67 19.22
N LYS A 143 -23.83 -18.85 18.97
CA LYS A 143 -24.03 -18.18 17.68
C LYS A 143 -23.55 -16.75 17.78
N THR A 144 -22.75 -16.33 16.81
CA THR A 144 -22.21 -14.97 16.73
C THR A 144 -22.82 -14.22 15.55
N ASN A 145 -22.81 -12.90 15.62
CA ASN A 145 -23.18 -12.04 14.51
C ASN A 145 -21.98 -11.19 14.07
N LEU A 146 -21.72 -11.14 12.76
CA LEU A 146 -20.64 -10.33 12.19
C LEU A 146 -21.23 -9.09 11.52
N LYS A 147 -20.74 -7.91 11.90
CA LYS A 147 -21.07 -6.63 11.27
C LYS A 147 -19.80 -5.86 10.94
N ARG A 148 -19.87 -5.00 9.93
CA ARG A 148 -18.85 -3.96 9.71
C ARG A 148 -19.42 -2.64 10.21
N GLU A 149 -18.74 -2.01 11.15
CA GLU A 149 -19.17 -0.75 11.76
C GLU A 149 -17.97 0.04 12.28
N LYS A 150 -18.14 1.35 12.45
CA LYS A 150 -17.15 2.19 13.12
C LYS A 150 -17.27 2.00 14.63
N VAL A 151 -16.12 1.86 15.29
CA VAL A 151 -16.05 1.71 16.75
C VAL A 151 -15.18 2.82 17.33
N SER A 152 -15.65 3.41 18.42
CA SER A 152 -14.91 4.42 19.18
C SER A 152 -13.56 3.87 19.63
N THR A 153 -12.47 4.59 19.36
CA THR A 153 -11.13 4.22 19.80
C THR A 153 -10.94 4.29 21.31
N ASN A 154 -11.88 4.90 22.03
CA ASN A 154 -11.86 4.96 23.50
C ASN A 154 -12.56 3.75 24.13
N ASP A 155 -13.44 3.08 23.39
CA ASP A 155 -14.19 1.92 23.88
C ASP A 155 -13.39 0.61 23.68
N LEU A 156 -12.42 0.64 22.76
CA LEU A 156 -11.60 -0.50 22.41
C LEU A 156 -10.63 -0.86 23.54
N ARG A 157 -10.68 -2.12 23.93
CA ARG A 157 -9.75 -2.73 24.87
C ARG A 157 -8.68 -3.50 24.09
N PRO A 158 -7.39 -3.13 24.19
CA PRO A 158 -6.31 -3.85 23.52
C PRO A 158 -6.04 -5.21 24.18
N THR A 159 -5.47 -6.11 23.37
CA THR A 159 -5.05 -7.46 23.78
C THR A 159 -3.55 -7.73 23.57
N GLN A 160 -2.82 -6.79 22.98
CA GLN A 160 -1.37 -6.84 22.78
C GLN A 160 -0.73 -5.77 23.65
N ASP A 161 0.44 -6.09 24.20
CA ASP A 161 1.23 -5.24 25.08
C ASP A 161 2.18 -4.32 24.31
N LYS A 162 2.45 -4.61 23.03
CA LYS A 162 3.50 -3.95 22.25
C LYS A 162 3.04 -3.58 20.84
N VAL A 163 3.50 -2.43 20.37
CA VAL A 163 3.44 -2.02 18.95
C VAL A 163 4.80 -1.45 18.53
N TYR A 164 5.14 -1.61 17.25
CA TYR A 164 6.41 -1.17 16.70
C TYR A 164 6.28 0.19 16.01
N ALA A 165 7.25 1.08 16.24
CA ALA A 165 7.21 2.46 15.77
C ALA A 165 7.23 2.59 14.22
N ASP A 166 8.00 1.75 13.53
CA ASP A 166 8.11 1.70 12.07
C ASP A 166 6.80 1.27 11.40
N GLU A 167 6.17 0.23 11.92
CA GLU A 167 4.85 -0.21 11.47
C GLU A 167 3.77 0.85 11.73
N LEU A 168 3.88 1.56 12.87
CA LEU A 168 2.95 2.61 13.25
C LEU A 168 2.97 3.78 12.27
N GLU A 169 4.15 4.17 11.78
CA GLU A 169 4.28 5.19 10.73
C GLU A 169 3.57 4.76 9.44
N GLY A 170 3.78 3.50 9.01
CA GLY A 170 3.09 2.92 7.87
C GLY A 170 1.57 2.92 8.02
N ARG A 171 1.05 2.49 9.18
CA ARG A 171 -0.40 2.52 9.47
C ARG A 171 -0.96 3.94 9.51
N THR A 172 -0.18 4.89 10.01
CA THR A 172 -0.56 6.31 10.01
C THR A 172 -0.72 6.84 8.58
N TYR A 173 0.18 6.47 7.68
CA TYR A 173 0.07 6.82 6.25
C TYR A 173 -1.16 6.18 5.59
N GLU A 174 -1.39 4.89 5.83
CA GLU A 174 -2.56 4.17 5.29
C GLU A 174 -3.88 4.79 5.74
N LEU A 175 -4.01 5.14 7.02
CA LEU A 175 -5.21 5.78 7.58
C LEU A 175 -5.49 7.14 6.92
N LYS A 176 -4.47 8.00 6.78
CA LYS A 176 -4.62 9.31 6.10
C LYS A 176 -5.09 9.20 4.65
N ARG A 177 -4.75 8.10 3.98
CA ARG A 177 -5.11 7.85 2.57
C ARG A 177 -6.38 7.03 2.40
N GLY A 178 -7.05 6.62 3.48
CA GLY A 178 -8.22 5.75 3.40
C GLY A 178 -7.91 4.35 2.86
N LEU A 179 -6.67 3.88 3.05
CA LEU A 179 -6.18 2.58 2.59
C LEU A 179 -6.10 1.54 3.71
N ALA A 180 -6.34 1.95 4.96
CA ALA A 180 -6.25 1.07 6.11
C ALA A 180 -7.35 0.00 6.08
N GLU A 181 -6.96 -1.25 6.36
CA GLU A 181 -7.91 -2.34 6.62
C GLU A 181 -8.82 -2.01 7.82
N PRO A 182 -10.04 -2.57 7.89
CA PRO A 182 -10.84 -2.57 9.11
C PRO A 182 -10.19 -3.42 10.21
N ALA A 183 -10.18 -2.97 11.46
CA ALA A 183 -9.71 -3.75 12.60
C ALA A 183 -10.66 -4.92 12.90
N ILE A 184 -10.23 -5.90 13.71
CA ILE A 184 -11.10 -7.01 14.14
C ILE A 184 -11.40 -6.84 15.62
N VAL A 185 -12.68 -6.76 15.95
CA VAL A 185 -13.17 -6.53 17.32
C VAL A 185 -14.17 -7.61 17.69
N VAL A 186 -14.08 -8.10 18.92
CA VAL A 186 -15.12 -8.96 19.51
C VAL A 186 -15.90 -8.14 20.52
N LYS A 187 -17.22 -8.13 20.37
CA LYS A 187 -18.13 -7.54 21.34
C LYS A 187 -18.66 -8.63 22.26
N SER A 188 -18.29 -8.55 23.54
CA SER A 188 -18.70 -9.49 24.59
C SER A 188 -19.35 -8.72 25.73
N GLY A 189 -20.67 -8.86 25.88
CA GLY A 189 -21.45 -7.96 26.73
C GLY A 189 -21.23 -6.49 26.35
N ASN A 190 -20.70 -5.70 27.30
CA ASN A 190 -20.36 -4.28 27.10
C ASN A 190 -18.90 -4.03 26.71
N ARG A 191 -18.09 -5.09 26.58
CA ARG A 191 -16.65 -4.99 26.29
C ARG A 191 -16.38 -5.09 24.79
N TRP A 192 -15.54 -4.19 24.28
CA TRP A 192 -15.10 -4.17 22.89
C TRP A 192 -13.63 -4.58 22.82
N ILE A 193 -13.38 -5.87 22.61
CA ILE A 193 -12.05 -6.45 22.70
C ILE A 193 -11.39 -6.40 21.33
N LEU A 194 -10.29 -5.67 21.20
CA LEU A 194 -9.51 -5.55 19.97
C LEU A 194 -8.68 -6.82 19.78
N VAL A 195 -8.97 -7.57 18.71
CA VAL A 195 -8.32 -8.84 18.39
C VAL A 195 -7.16 -8.63 17.42
N ASP A 196 -7.35 -7.74 16.44
CA ASP A 196 -6.34 -7.42 15.43
C ASP A 196 -6.49 -5.95 15.01
N GLY A 197 -5.36 -5.33 14.66
CA GLY A 197 -5.30 -3.93 14.26
C GLY A 197 -4.81 -2.97 15.34
N HIS A 198 -4.01 -3.43 16.30
CA HIS A 198 -3.46 -2.60 17.38
C HIS A 198 -2.64 -1.41 16.88
N HIS A 199 -1.72 -1.59 15.93
CA HIS A 199 -1.01 -0.46 15.32
C HIS A 199 -1.96 0.52 14.61
N ARG A 200 -3.04 0.05 14.00
CA ARG A 200 -4.06 0.92 13.37
C ARG A 200 -4.83 1.70 14.42
N ALA A 201 -5.26 1.07 15.50
CA ALA A 201 -5.97 1.72 16.59
C ALA A 201 -5.08 2.76 17.30
N VAL A 202 -3.82 2.42 17.57
CA VAL A 202 -2.83 3.36 18.14
C VAL A 202 -2.55 4.51 17.17
N ALA A 203 -2.37 4.25 15.87
CA ALA A 203 -2.16 5.28 14.87
C ALA A 203 -3.37 6.22 14.73
N ALA A 204 -4.59 5.67 14.73
CA ALA A 204 -5.82 6.46 14.71
C ALA A 204 -5.91 7.39 15.93
N ARG A 205 -5.61 6.89 17.14
CA ARG A 205 -5.55 7.71 18.36
C ARG A 205 -4.51 8.82 18.25
N LYS A 206 -3.30 8.52 17.75
CA LYS A 206 -2.26 9.54 17.52
C LYS A 206 -2.67 10.61 16.50
N LEU A 207 -3.51 10.26 15.53
CA LEU A 207 -4.07 11.19 14.54
C LEU A 207 -5.29 11.98 15.06
N GLY A 208 -5.76 11.72 16.28
CA GLY A 208 -6.98 12.32 16.81
C GLY A 208 -8.26 11.77 16.17
N CYS A 209 -8.20 10.60 15.53
CA CYS A 209 -9.38 9.92 15.02
C CYS A 209 -10.09 9.22 16.18
N ASN A 210 -11.32 9.66 16.49
CA ASN A 210 -12.13 9.10 17.59
C ASN A 210 -12.77 7.75 17.26
N GLU A 211 -12.77 7.34 15.98
CA GLU A 211 -13.38 6.10 15.52
C GLU A 211 -12.46 5.41 14.50
N ILE A 212 -12.51 4.08 14.47
CA ILE A 212 -11.90 3.25 13.43
C ILE A 212 -12.94 2.30 12.83
N ASP A 213 -12.74 1.95 11.57
CA ASP A 213 -13.56 0.94 10.90
C ASP A 213 -13.20 -0.46 11.38
N CYS A 214 -14.21 -1.28 11.70
CA CYS A 214 -14.03 -2.57 12.33
C CYS A 214 -14.96 -3.64 11.73
N TYR A 215 -14.47 -4.87 11.66
CA TYR A 215 -15.30 -6.06 11.69
C TYR A 215 -15.59 -6.43 13.15
N VAL A 216 -16.85 -6.34 13.53
CA VAL A 216 -17.33 -6.62 14.89
C VAL A 216 -18.02 -7.97 14.93
N ILE A 217 -17.44 -8.91 15.69
CA ILE A 217 -18.04 -10.19 16.01
C ILE A 217 -18.75 -10.06 17.36
N ASN A 218 -20.07 -9.97 17.35
CA ASN A 218 -20.88 -9.92 18.56
C ASN A 218 -21.19 -11.36 19.05
N LEU A 219 -20.81 -11.65 20.29
CA LEU A 219 -21.01 -12.97 20.91
C LEU A 219 -22.44 -13.20 21.39
N ASN A 220 -23.25 -12.14 21.50
CA ASN A 220 -24.59 -12.15 22.10
C ASN A 220 -24.62 -12.73 23.52
N LYS A 221 -23.47 -12.76 24.19
CA LYS A 221 -23.25 -13.20 25.56
C LYS A 221 -22.12 -12.39 26.17
N ASP A 222 -22.08 -12.34 27.50
CA ASP A 222 -20.94 -11.82 28.23
C ASP A 222 -20.01 -13.00 28.59
N LEU A 223 -18.96 -13.16 27.78
CA LEU A 223 -17.97 -14.21 27.89
C LEU A 223 -16.59 -13.59 27.99
N GLU A 224 -15.84 -14.01 29.01
CA GLU A 224 -14.44 -13.62 29.16
C GLU A 224 -13.55 -14.45 28.22
N LEU A 225 -12.84 -13.78 27.32
CA LEU A 225 -12.04 -14.44 26.30
C LEU A 225 -10.63 -14.80 26.80
N GLY A 226 -10.05 -15.87 26.26
CA GLY A 226 -8.69 -16.30 26.62
C GLY A 226 -7.63 -15.22 26.39
N MET A 227 -7.70 -14.49 25.26
CA MET A 227 -6.79 -13.37 24.96
C MET A 227 -6.96 -12.18 25.91
N GLU A 228 -8.18 -11.96 26.41
CA GLU A 228 -8.45 -10.92 27.39
C GLU A 228 -7.85 -11.29 28.75
N LYS A 229 -7.96 -12.56 29.16
CA LYS A 229 -7.26 -13.08 30.35
C LYS A 229 -5.75 -12.95 30.25
N THR A 230 -5.19 -13.19 29.07
CA THR A 230 -3.75 -13.02 28.82
C THR A 230 -3.36 -11.54 28.94
N ALA A 231 -4.17 -10.64 28.36
CA ALA A 231 -3.96 -9.20 28.46
C ALA A 231 -4.04 -8.71 29.92
N ASP A 232 -5.02 -9.19 30.70
CA ASP A 232 -5.15 -8.87 32.14
C ASP A 232 -3.92 -9.30 32.94
N LYS A 233 -3.37 -10.50 32.66
CA LYS A 233 -2.14 -10.98 33.30
C LYS A 233 -0.91 -10.14 32.95
N ALA A 234 -0.91 -9.51 31.78
CA ALA A 234 0.13 -8.59 31.33
C ALA A 234 -0.13 -7.13 31.78
N GLY A 235 -1.22 -6.86 32.51
CA GLY A 235 -1.59 -5.51 32.95
C GLY A 235 -2.13 -4.62 31.84
N ILE A 236 -2.60 -5.20 30.73
CA ILE A 236 -3.07 -4.46 29.55
C ILE A 236 -4.59 -4.26 29.64
N HIS A 237 -5.01 -3.04 29.94
CA HIS A 237 -6.42 -2.67 30.08
C HIS A 237 -6.83 -1.55 29.10
N SER A 238 -5.88 -0.75 28.65
CA SER A 238 -6.07 0.42 27.80
C SER A 238 -4.90 0.58 26.82
N PHE A 239 -5.05 1.48 25.84
CA PHE A 239 -3.95 1.78 24.90
C PHE A 239 -2.75 2.46 25.56
N ASP A 240 -2.93 3.03 26.75
CA ASP A 240 -1.85 3.68 27.50
C ASP A 240 -0.92 2.64 28.15
N ASP A 241 -1.38 1.39 28.29
CA ASP A 241 -0.59 0.25 28.78
C ASP A 241 0.28 -0.39 27.68
N ILE A 242 0.13 0.06 26.41
CA ILE A 242 0.88 -0.49 25.28
C ILE A 242 2.25 0.18 25.18
N GLU A 243 3.31 -0.62 25.20
CA GLU A 243 4.66 -0.19 24.93
C GLU A 243 4.89 0.04 23.43
N ILE A 244 5.35 1.23 23.06
CA ILE A 244 5.81 1.51 21.70
C ILE A 244 7.30 1.21 21.64
N ILE A 245 7.65 0.13 20.94
CA ILE A 245 9.04 -0.30 20.78
C ILE A 245 9.68 0.48 19.62
N ASP A 246 10.72 1.23 19.96
CA ASP A 246 11.57 2.00 19.04
C ASP A 246 12.90 1.27 18.75
N ASP A 247 12.86 -0.07 18.79
CA ASP A 247 14.02 -0.88 18.44
C ASP A 247 14.32 -0.74 16.95
N ALA A 248 15.60 -0.52 16.64
CA ALA A 248 16.11 -0.41 15.30
C ALA A 248 15.68 -1.62 14.45
N GLN A 249 14.69 -1.38 13.58
CA GLN A 249 14.27 -2.22 12.46
C GLN A 249 13.66 -3.58 12.85
N HIS A 250 12.37 -3.73 12.56
CA HIS A 250 11.63 -5.01 12.56
C HIS A 250 12.49 -6.16 11.98
N PRO A 251 12.38 -7.41 12.45
CA PRO A 251 13.03 -8.59 11.85
C PRO A 251 12.91 -8.72 10.32
N LEU A 252 11.88 -8.14 9.69
CA LEU A 252 11.71 -8.11 8.23
C LEU A 252 12.53 -6.99 7.57
N ILE A 253 12.75 -5.87 8.28
CA ILE A 253 13.65 -4.78 7.86
C ILE A 253 15.11 -5.14 8.14
N ALA A 254 15.40 -5.88 9.22
CA ALA A 254 16.74 -6.40 9.52
C ALA A 254 17.29 -7.34 8.43
N ILE A 255 16.41 -7.99 7.65
CA ILE A 255 16.79 -8.78 6.47
C ILE A 255 17.15 -7.88 5.27
N THR A 256 16.61 -6.66 5.26
CA THR A 256 16.87 -5.65 4.24
C THR A 256 17.80 -4.57 4.79
N GLU A 257 19.06 -4.92 5.07
CA GLU A 257 20.08 -3.89 5.21
C GLU A 257 20.13 -3.08 3.91
N SER A 258 19.63 -1.85 3.98
CA SER A 258 19.81 -0.85 2.94
C SER A 258 21.28 -0.43 2.94
N LEU A 259 21.99 -0.65 1.82
CA LEU A 259 23.31 -0.09 1.52
C LEU A 259 23.32 1.46 1.39
N LYS A 260 22.41 2.18 2.07
CA LYS A 260 22.37 3.65 2.06
C LYS A 260 23.39 4.33 2.98
N LYS A 261 24.31 3.58 3.60
CA LYS A 261 25.53 4.14 4.21
C LYS A 261 26.77 3.63 3.48
N LYS A 262 27.05 4.21 2.31
CA LYS A 262 28.39 4.47 1.73
C LYS A 262 28.25 5.15 0.35
N MET A 263 27.67 6.35 0.32
CA MET A 263 28.07 7.29 -0.74
C MET A 263 29.20 8.16 -0.15
N PRO A 264 30.43 8.10 -0.70
CA PRO A 264 31.50 8.99 -0.25
C PRO A 264 31.08 10.45 -0.46
N GLU A 265 31.41 11.31 0.50
CA GLU A 265 31.02 12.71 0.63
C GLU A 265 31.43 13.64 -0.54
N LYS A 266 31.98 13.12 -1.64
CA LYS A 266 32.57 13.91 -2.74
C LYS A 266 31.67 14.12 -3.96
N MET A 267 30.40 13.73 -3.92
CA MET A 267 29.44 14.02 -5.00
C MET A 267 28.12 14.56 -4.44
N LYS A 268 28.16 15.77 -3.88
CA LYS A 268 26.97 16.62 -3.78
C LYS A 268 27.03 17.64 -4.91
N PRO A 269 26.05 17.70 -5.85
CA PRO A 269 26.01 18.76 -6.83
C PRO A 269 25.50 20.04 -6.16
N GLY A 270 26.35 21.06 -6.07
CA GLY A 270 25.93 22.39 -5.60
C GLY A 270 27.08 23.22 -5.03
N LYS A 271 27.33 24.38 -5.66
CA LYS A 271 28.47 25.31 -5.53
C LYS A 271 29.64 24.81 -6.39
N TYR A 272 30.03 25.43 -7.51
CA TYR A 272 30.25 26.84 -7.76
C TYR A 272 30.09 27.14 -9.25
N TRP A 273 29.32 28.16 -9.61
CA TRP A 273 29.63 29.04 -10.74
C TRP A 273 29.14 30.44 -10.36
N THR A 274 30.04 31.24 -9.81
CA THR A 274 29.98 32.69 -9.81
C THR A 274 31.34 33.16 -10.30
N LYS A 275 31.30 33.92 -11.39
CA LYS A 275 32.43 34.52 -12.10
C LYS A 275 33.25 35.41 -11.16
N GLU A 276 34.56 35.47 -11.35
CA GLU A 276 35.30 36.63 -11.92
C GLU A 276 36.82 36.46 -11.74
N GLU A 277 37.53 36.79 -12.82
CA GLU A 277 38.87 37.41 -12.89
C GLU A 277 40.01 36.89 -12.00
N ASP A 278 41.01 36.27 -12.63
CA ASP A 278 42.35 36.89 -12.76
C ASP A 278 43.28 36.03 -13.62
N ASP A 279 43.69 36.60 -14.75
CA ASP A 279 44.93 36.25 -15.47
C ASP A 279 46.11 36.74 -14.62
N PRO A 280 47.08 35.86 -14.33
CA PRO A 280 48.43 36.27 -14.72
C PRO A 280 49.26 35.08 -15.22
N ASN A 281 49.56 35.09 -16.51
CA ASN A 281 50.54 34.27 -17.23
C ASN A 281 50.17 32.78 -17.41
N ASN A 282 49.60 32.46 -18.58
CA ASN A 282 50.19 31.61 -19.64
C ASN A 282 49.13 31.18 -20.66
#